data_AF-F4RG06-F1
#
_entry.id   AF-F4RG06-F1
#
_cell.length_a   1.000
_cell.length_b   1.000
_cell.length_c   1.000
_cell.angle_alpha   90.00
_cell.angle_beta   90.00
_cell.angle_gamma   90.00
#
_symmetry.space_group_name_H-M   'P 1'
#
loop_
_entity.id
_entity.type
_entity.pdbx_description
1 polymer ?
#
loop_
_entity_poly.entity_id
_entity_poly.type
_entity_poly.pdbx_seq_one_letter_code
_entity_poly.pdbx_strand_id
1 'polypeptide(L)'
;MPKYKSPATLQSRLNRSLQKHLERPSKPPPNQRAIQKANLISLYGLPMDSKFLFFRKGRSYGKPRFSLTYGTVVCLDYDTSELLLVVRFVEKGSVSEEIYNAYNHSISTIYQHAKARGEVKNNGATYRARRLGRKYGRMFAAGFRPGYDTEVKGGHYTWNATTANDLWKMEADLKRQGNLPAIESFFAERFSGLSLYAFESNAALASRTNAPSWASESFYVDLDSSDGVVEMLWNSQVHHHTSRSKTYNALKEQVQPESAEITRFGCSCQISQALVNRLEKVKIQQEAMSESEGQAYQARVLTGYAEQAHLKMKKLAIKLGIWRNDF
;
A
#
# COMPACT_ATOMS: atom_id res chain seq x y z
N MET A 1 -36.81 2.23 26.76
CA MET A 1 -36.95 0.96 27.51
C MET A 1 -35.74 0.06 27.25
N PRO A 2 -35.22 -0.67 28.26
CA PRO A 2 -34.19 -1.70 28.05
C PRO A 2 -34.73 -2.87 27.23
N LYS A 3 -33.92 -3.45 26.32
CA LYS A 3 -34.30 -4.68 25.61
C LYS A 3 -34.07 -5.90 26.51
N TYR A 4 -35.16 -6.50 26.98
CA TYR A 4 -35.16 -7.80 27.65
C TYR A 4 -34.52 -8.88 26.75
N LYS A 5 -33.92 -9.91 27.34
CA LYS A 5 -33.23 -11.01 26.64
C LYS A 5 -33.68 -12.33 27.25
N SER A 6 -34.03 -13.30 26.42
CA SER A 6 -34.45 -14.63 26.90
C SER A 6 -33.32 -15.32 27.68
N PRO A 7 -33.64 -16.21 28.65
CA PRO A 7 -32.65 -16.99 29.38
C PRO A 7 -31.68 -17.76 28.46
N ALA A 8 -32.21 -18.37 27.39
CA ALA A 8 -31.38 -19.04 26.36
C ALA A 8 -30.37 -18.09 25.69
N THR A 9 -30.73 -16.82 25.47
CA THR A 9 -29.80 -15.79 24.94
C THR A 9 -28.69 -15.47 25.94
N LEU A 10 -28.98 -15.50 27.25
CA LEU A 10 -27.99 -15.27 28.31
C LEU A 10 -27.06 -16.48 28.46
N GLN A 11 -27.60 -17.70 28.48
CA GLN A 11 -26.85 -18.94 28.62
C GLN A 11 -25.96 -19.20 27.38
N SER A 12 -26.46 -18.96 26.17
CA SER A 12 -25.65 -19.01 24.94
C SER A 12 -24.46 -18.04 24.98
N ARG A 13 -24.65 -16.83 25.54
CA ARG A 13 -23.55 -15.86 25.76
C ARG A 13 -22.57 -16.31 26.83
N LEU A 14 -23.05 -16.92 27.91
CA LEU A 14 -22.21 -17.46 28.98
C LEU A 14 -21.32 -18.59 28.44
N ASN A 15 -21.91 -19.57 27.76
CA ASN A 15 -21.20 -20.70 27.16
C ASN A 15 -20.16 -20.21 26.13
N ARG A 16 -20.51 -19.26 25.26
CA ARG A 16 -19.56 -18.65 24.32
C ARG A 16 -18.44 -17.86 25.02
N SER A 17 -18.69 -17.26 26.19
CA SER A 17 -17.63 -16.63 27.00
C SER A 17 -16.71 -17.65 27.67
N LEU A 18 -17.27 -18.74 28.22
CA LEU A 18 -16.51 -19.83 28.84
C LEU A 18 -15.64 -20.54 27.81
N GLN A 19 -16.23 -20.96 26.69
CA GLN A 19 -15.53 -21.56 25.57
C GLN A 19 -14.40 -20.66 25.06
N LYS A 20 -14.66 -19.36 24.85
CA LYS A 20 -13.63 -18.38 24.46
C LYS A 20 -12.57 -18.09 25.54
N HIS A 21 -12.80 -18.51 26.79
CA HIS A 21 -11.79 -18.46 27.85
C HIS A 21 -10.93 -19.74 27.89
N LEU A 22 -11.53 -20.90 27.56
CA LEU A 22 -10.84 -22.19 27.46
C LEU A 22 -9.99 -22.29 26.19
N GLU A 23 -10.54 -21.86 25.05
CA GLU A 23 -9.86 -21.74 23.75
C GLU A 23 -8.81 -20.62 23.71
N ARG A 24 -8.62 -19.87 24.81
CA ARG A 24 -7.66 -18.77 24.83
C ARG A 24 -6.24 -19.36 24.92
N PRO A 25 -5.32 -19.04 23.99
CA PRO A 25 -3.92 -19.38 24.17
C PRO A 25 -3.42 -18.81 25.50
N SER A 26 -2.57 -19.57 26.20
CA SER A 26 -1.89 -19.12 27.39
C SER A 26 -1.08 -17.85 27.06
N LYS A 27 -1.07 -16.87 27.97
CA LYS A 27 -0.28 -15.67 27.75
C LYS A 27 1.20 -16.07 27.72
N PRO A 28 1.99 -15.64 26.72
CA PRO A 28 3.44 -15.86 26.77
C PRO A 28 3.99 -15.21 28.05
N PRO A 29 4.77 -15.93 28.88
CA PRO A 29 5.37 -15.38 30.10
C PRO A 29 6.24 -14.15 29.79
N PRO A 30 6.50 -13.27 30.79
CA PRO A 30 7.22 -12.01 30.58
C PRO A 30 8.53 -12.15 29.79
N ASN A 31 9.29 -13.21 30.06
CA ASN A 31 10.58 -13.49 29.40
C ASN A 31 10.40 -13.82 27.91
N GLN A 32 9.35 -14.55 27.52
CA GLN A 32 9.04 -14.78 26.10
C GLN A 32 8.69 -13.49 25.36
N ARG A 33 8.07 -12.50 26.03
CA ARG A 33 7.84 -11.19 25.42
C ARG A 33 9.11 -10.37 25.26
N ALA A 34 10.11 -10.53 26.13
CA ALA A 34 11.43 -9.91 25.95
C ALA A 34 12.16 -10.53 24.75
N ILE A 35 12.19 -11.87 24.66
CA ILE A 35 12.76 -12.62 23.54
C ILE A 35 12.05 -12.24 22.23
N GLN A 36 10.71 -12.21 22.21
CA GLN A 36 9.95 -11.85 21.01
C GLN A 36 10.23 -10.41 20.55
N LYS A 37 10.44 -9.46 21.47
CA LYS A 37 10.89 -8.11 21.09
C LYS A 37 12.27 -8.12 20.45
N ALA A 38 13.24 -8.83 21.03
CA ALA A 38 14.60 -8.93 20.49
C ALA A 38 14.61 -9.60 19.11
N ASN A 39 13.83 -10.68 18.94
CA ASN A 39 13.64 -11.35 17.65
C ASN A 39 13.04 -10.40 16.61
N LEU A 40 12.03 -9.60 16.97
CA LEU A 40 11.42 -8.62 16.07
C LEU A 40 12.37 -7.45 15.76
N ILE A 41 13.17 -6.99 16.73
CA ILE A 41 14.20 -5.97 16.50
C ILE A 41 15.21 -6.46 15.46
N SER A 42 15.73 -7.68 15.63
CA SER A 42 16.69 -8.30 14.71
C SER A 42 16.07 -8.54 13.32
N LEU A 43 14.95 -9.26 13.24
CA LEU A 43 14.30 -9.66 11.99
C LEU A 43 13.83 -8.48 11.13
N TYR A 44 13.43 -7.36 11.75
CA TYR A 44 12.90 -6.20 11.04
C TYR A 44 13.87 -5.01 11.01
N GLY A 45 15.10 -5.14 11.54
CA GLY A 45 16.09 -4.06 11.57
C GLY A 45 15.66 -2.83 12.39
N LEU A 46 14.87 -3.04 13.45
CA LEU A 46 14.21 -1.95 14.17
C LEU A 46 15.18 -1.23 15.11
N PRO A 47 15.10 0.11 15.23
CA PRO A 47 15.87 0.87 16.22
C PRO A 47 15.66 0.36 17.66
N MET A 48 16.73 0.30 18.46
CA MET A 48 16.70 -0.24 19.83
C MET A 48 15.79 0.55 20.79
N ASP A 49 15.51 1.82 20.50
CA ASP A 49 14.58 2.69 21.24
C ASP A 49 13.09 2.44 20.88
N SER A 50 12.82 1.57 19.91
CA SER A 50 11.47 1.30 19.39
C SER A 50 10.46 0.98 20.48
N LYS A 51 9.38 1.77 20.55
CA LYS A 51 8.36 1.65 21.60
C LYS A 51 7.35 0.57 21.25
N PHE A 52 7.39 -0.55 21.97
CA PHE A 52 6.47 -1.68 21.77
C PHE A 52 5.12 -1.48 22.50
N LEU A 53 4.03 -1.48 21.73
CA LEU A 53 2.64 -1.35 22.21
C LEU A 53 1.85 -2.63 21.92
N PHE A 54 1.01 -3.05 22.88
CA PHE A 54 0.24 -4.31 22.79
C PHE A 54 -1.26 -4.03 22.70
N PHE A 55 -1.89 -4.42 21.59
CA PHE A 55 -3.31 -4.16 21.27
C PHE A 55 -4.13 -5.45 21.27
N ARG A 56 -5.35 -5.43 21.78
CA ARG A 56 -6.21 -6.64 21.81
C ARG A 56 -7.16 -6.65 20.61
N LYS A 57 -7.01 -7.61 19.68
CA LYS A 57 -7.85 -7.76 18.47
C LYS A 57 -9.34 -7.57 18.76
N GLY A 58 -10.00 -6.70 17.97
CA GLY A 58 -11.45 -6.46 18.03
C GLY A 58 -11.96 -5.56 19.18
N ARG A 59 -11.08 -5.00 20.04
CA ARG A 59 -11.52 -4.04 21.08
C ARG A 59 -11.67 -2.64 20.47
N SER A 60 -12.89 -2.10 20.45
CA SER A 60 -13.11 -0.69 20.08
C SER A 60 -12.67 0.22 21.22
N TYR A 61 -11.91 1.27 20.88
CA TYR A 61 -11.49 2.31 21.82
C TYR A 61 -12.25 3.60 21.46
N GLY A 62 -13.01 4.14 22.42
CA GLY A 62 -13.89 5.31 22.20
C GLY A 62 -13.19 6.64 21.98
N LYS A 63 -11.86 6.67 22.09
CA LYS A 63 -10.97 7.79 21.74
C LYS A 63 -9.74 7.22 21.02
N PRO A 64 -9.08 7.96 20.12
CA PRO A 64 -7.74 7.60 19.64
C PRO A 64 -6.81 7.42 20.84
N ARG A 65 -6.14 6.27 20.92
CA ARG A 65 -5.29 5.91 22.07
C ARG A 65 -3.83 6.31 21.90
N PHE A 66 -3.50 6.94 20.78
CA PHE A 66 -2.15 7.04 20.27
C PHE A 66 -2.06 8.22 19.30
N SER A 67 -1.19 9.17 19.63
CA SER A 67 -0.62 10.15 18.72
C SER A 67 0.88 9.85 18.67
N LEU A 68 1.40 9.56 17.49
CA LEU A 68 2.85 9.45 17.30
C LEU A 68 3.39 10.85 16.96
N THR A 69 4.41 11.28 17.70
CA THR A 69 5.06 12.59 17.53
C THR A 69 6.55 12.47 17.21
N TYR A 70 7.20 11.36 17.57
CA TYR A 70 8.61 11.08 17.30
C TYR A 70 8.92 9.58 17.39
N GLY A 71 9.89 9.11 16.59
CA GLY A 71 10.52 7.80 16.72
C GLY A 71 9.73 6.62 16.14
N THR A 72 10.21 5.40 16.41
CA THR A 72 9.62 4.15 15.90
C THR A 72 8.73 3.48 16.96
N VAL A 73 7.56 3.00 16.54
CA VAL A 73 6.57 2.33 17.39
C VAL A 73 6.12 1.02 16.76
N VAL A 74 6.15 -0.04 17.55
CA VAL A 74 5.84 -1.41 17.12
C VAL A 74 4.55 -1.88 17.79
N CYS A 75 3.51 -2.10 17.01
CA CYS A 75 2.21 -2.56 17.47
C CYS A 75 2.12 -4.08 17.35
N LEU A 76 2.00 -4.78 18.49
CA LEU A 76 1.81 -6.24 18.57
C LEU A 76 0.40 -6.58 19.03
N ASP A 77 -0.10 -7.78 18.74
CA ASP A 77 -1.28 -8.28 19.44
C ASP A 77 -0.95 -8.60 20.91
N TYR A 78 -1.87 -8.29 21.82
CA TYR A 78 -1.68 -8.46 23.25
C TYR A 78 -1.64 -9.93 23.67
N ASP A 79 -2.39 -10.81 23.01
CA ASP A 79 -2.48 -12.21 23.39
C ASP A 79 -1.43 -13.07 22.67
N THR A 80 -1.22 -12.89 21.37
CA THR A 80 -0.25 -13.70 20.59
C THR A 80 1.15 -13.08 20.48
N SER A 81 1.31 -11.77 20.70
CA SER A 81 2.54 -11.00 20.42
C SER A 81 2.98 -11.00 18.94
N GLU A 82 2.08 -11.36 18.02
CA GLU A 82 2.27 -11.22 16.57
C GLU A 82 2.37 -9.74 16.16
N LEU A 83 3.16 -9.45 15.12
CA LEU A 83 3.27 -8.10 14.57
C LEU A 83 1.99 -7.68 13.84
N LEU A 84 1.43 -6.52 14.22
CA LEU A 84 0.26 -5.91 13.58
C LEU A 84 0.64 -4.75 12.65
N LEU A 85 1.57 -3.89 13.10
CA LEU A 85 1.93 -2.63 12.43
C LEU A 85 3.26 -2.11 13.01
N VAL A 86 4.17 -1.64 12.15
CA VAL A 86 5.29 -0.76 12.54
C VAL A 86 4.99 0.64 12.02
N VAL A 87 5.26 1.67 12.82
CA VAL A 87 5.12 3.08 12.44
C VAL A 87 6.40 3.80 12.81
N ARG A 88 7.00 4.55 11.88
CA ARG A 88 8.04 5.53 12.20
C ARG A 88 7.51 6.91 11.92
N PHE A 89 7.51 7.76 12.93
CA PHE A 89 7.41 9.19 12.72
C PHE A 89 8.83 9.73 12.59
N VAL A 90 9.22 10.12 11.38
CA VAL A 90 10.38 10.99 11.20
C VAL A 90 9.85 12.41 11.26
N GLU A 91 10.43 13.23 12.14
CA GLU A 91 10.09 14.63 12.24
C GLU A 91 10.55 15.37 10.98
N LYS A 92 10.06 16.60 10.76
CA LYS A 92 10.63 17.46 9.72
C LYS A 92 12.12 17.66 10.07
N GLY A 93 12.40 18.26 11.22
CA GLY A 93 13.73 18.52 11.80
C GLY A 93 14.63 17.30 12.13
N SER A 94 14.38 16.11 11.56
CA SER A 94 15.15 14.89 11.87
C SER A 94 15.50 13.96 10.70
N VAL A 95 15.08 14.22 9.46
CA VAL A 95 15.80 13.68 8.27
C VAL A 95 16.17 14.78 7.30
N SER A 96 15.66 14.82 6.05
CA SER A 96 16.24 15.65 5.01
C SER A 96 15.20 16.42 4.18
N GLU A 97 15.53 17.59 3.61
CA GLU A 97 14.69 18.51 2.82
C GLU A 97 14.89 18.24 1.33
N GLU A 98 16.09 17.85 0.88
CA GLU A 98 16.21 17.05 -0.34
C GLU A 98 15.35 15.78 -0.23
N ILE A 99 15.38 15.08 0.92
CA ILE A 99 14.49 13.95 1.20
C ILE A 99 13.02 14.41 1.34
N TYR A 100 12.71 15.60 1.85
CA TYR A 100 11.33 16.12 1.96
C TYR A 100 10.77 16.47 0.60
N ASN A 101 11.61 17.00 -0.28
CA ASN A 101 11.31 17.25 -1.69
C ASN A 101 11.26 15.94 -2.47
N ALA A 102 12.08 14.93 -2.16
CA ALA A 102 11.96 13.59 -2.71
C ALA A 102 10.69 12.89 -2.23
N TYR A 103 10.31 13.02 -0.96
CA TYR A 103 9.02 12.58 -0.42
C TYR A 103 7.88 13.33 -1.09
N ASN A 104 7.90 14.66 -1.14
CA ASN A 104 6.87 15.49 -1.77
C ASN A 104 6.72 15.17 -3.26
N HIS A 105 7.82 15.01 -3.99
CA HIS A 105 7.85 14.58 -5.39
C HIS A 105 7.30 13.16 -5.55
N SER A 106 7.73 12.21 -4.73
CA SER A 106 7.25 10.82 -4.73
C SER A 106 5.76 10.72 -4.43
N ILE A 107 5.33 11.38 -3.36
CA ILE A 107 3.95 11.48 -2.88
C ILE A 107 3.07 12.14 -3.93
N SER A 108 3.46 13.31 -4.45
CA SER A 108 2.68 14.05 -5.45
C SER A 108 2.65 13.31 -6.79
N THR A 109 3.78 12.75 -7.25
CA THR A 109 3.85 11.97 -8.50
C THR A 109 2.98 10.72 -8.41
N ILE A 110 3.11 9.91 -7.36
CA ILE A 110 2.23 8.74 -7.14
C ILE A 110 0.78 9.17 -6.97
N TYR A 111 0.49 10.25 -6.23
CA TYR A 111 -0.88 10.74 -6.06
C TYR A 111 -1.51 11.15 -7.40
N GLN A 112 -0.83 11.94 -8.24
CA GLN A 112 -1.35 12.37 -9.53
C GLN A 112 -1.41 11.20 -10.54
N HIS A 113 -0.44 10.27 -10.51
CA HIS A 113 -0.46 9.06 -11.34
C HIS A 113 -1.61 8.11 -10.95
N ALA A 114 -1.84 7.88 -9.65
CA ALA A 114 -2.97 7.11 -9.16
C ALA A 114 -4.32 7.83 -9.42
N LYS A 115 -4.37 9.16 -9.29
CA LYS A 115 -5.53 9.98 -9.65
C LYS A 115 -5.87 9.83 -11.15
N ALA A 116 -4.86 9.75 -12.02
CA ALA A 116 -5.04 9.44 -13.44
C ALA A 116 -5.57 8.02 -13.71
N ARG A 117 -5.51 7.08 -12.75
CA ARG A 117 -6.20 5.77 -12.80
C ARG A 117 -7.63 5.81 -12.28
N GLY A 118 -7.95 6.78 -11.43
CA GLY A 118 -9.29 7.00 -10.88
C GLY A 118 -9.53 6.32 -9.53
N GLU A 119 -10.72 6.59 -8.97
CA GLU A 119 -11.02 6.30 -7.57
C GLU A 119 -11.53 4.86 -7.34
N VAL A 120 -10.92 4.15 -6.40
CA VAL A 120 -11.23 2.76 -6.01
C VAL A 120 -12.50 2.72 -5.14
N LYS A 121 -13.65 2.81 -5.82
CA LYS A 121 -14.99 2.85 -5.20
C LYS A 121 -15.47 1.50 -4.65
N ASN A 122 -14.85 0.39 -5.06
CA ASN A 122 -15.34 -0.98 -4.86
C ASN A 122 -14.57 -1.81 -3.80
N ASN A 123 -13.49 -1.29 -3.20
CA ASN A 123 -12.77 -2.05 -2.17
C ASN A 123 -13.64 -2.24 -0.90
N GLY A 124 -13.40 -3.33 -0.18
CA GLY A 124 -14.24 -3.74 0.97
C GLY A 124 -14.24 -2.74 2.13
N ALA A 125 -13.18 -1.94 2.32
CA ALA A 125 -13.12 -0.92 3.37
C ALA A 125 -13.99 0.29 2.99
N THR A 126 -13.81 0.84 1.78
CA THR A 126 -14.65 1.92 1.22
C THR A 126 -16.12 1.52 1.20
N TYR A 127 -16.46 0.32 0.72
CA TYR A 127 -17.83 -0.18 0.66
C TYR A 127 -18.47 -0.31 2.06
N ARG A 128 -17.77 -0.91 3.03
CA ARG A 128 -18.25 -1.02 4.42
C ARG A 128 -18.39 0.35 5.08
N ALA A 129 -17.45 1.26 4.88
CA ALA A 129 -17.52 2.62 5.44
C ALA A 129 -18.73 3.38 4.88
N ARG A 130 -18.96 3.30 3.56
CA ARG A 130 -20.10 3.92 2.87
C ARG A 130 -21.45 3.38 3.35
N ARG A 131 -21.60 2.06 3.48
CA ARG A 131 -22.82 1.42 4.05
C ARG A 131 -23.09 1.78 5.52
N LEU A 132 -22.06 2.21 6.27
CA LEU A 132 -22.17 2.60 7.67
C LEU A 132 -22.27 4.14 7.84
N GLY A 133 -22.41 4.91 6.76
CA GLY A 133 -22.47 6.38 6.81
C GLY A 133 -21.18 7.05 7.31
N ARG A 134 -20.06 6.31 7.36
CA ARG A 134 -18.80 6.79 7.96
C ARG A 134 -18.02 7.65 6.97
N LYS A 135 -17.32 8.66 7.47
CA LYS A 135 -16.37 9.46 6.65
C LYS A 135 -15.13 8.62 6.33
N TYR A 136 -14.88 8.36 5.06
CA TYR A 136 -13.70 7.64 4.54
C TYR A 136 -12.88 8.53 3.59
N GLY A 137 -11.56 8.32 3.55
CA GLY A 137 -10.66 8.96 2.57
C GLY A 137 -10.93 8.50 1.14
N ARG A 138 -10.64 9.34 0.15
CA ARG A 138 -10.65 8.94 -1.27
C ARG A 138 -9.45 8.01 -1.50
N MET A 139 -9.67 6.86 -2.13
CA MET A 139 -8.59 5.90 -2.45
C MET A 139 -8.39 5.85 -3.96
N PHE A 140 -7.13 5.89 -4.38
CA PHE A 140 -6.69 5.72 -5.76
C PHE A 140 -5.71 4.54 -5.79
N ALA A 141 -5.50 3.93 -6.96
CA ALA A 141 -4.54 2.83 -7.12
C ALA A 141 -3.61 3.09 -8.31
N ALA A 142 -2.39 2.59 -8.21
CA ALA A 142 -1.33 2.67 -9.22
C ALA A 142 -0.66 1.30 -9.37
N GLY A 143 0.19 1.16 -10.40
CA GLY A 143 0.95 -0.08 -10.61
C GLY A 143 0.13 -1.21 -11.24
N PHE A 144 0.45 -2.43 -10.82
CA PHE A 144 -0.07 -3.67 -11.41
C PHE A 144 -1.29 -4.21 -10.65
N ARG A 145 -2.19 -4.88 -11.38
CA ARG A 145 -3.38 -5.55 -10.84
C ARG A 145 -3.55 -6.94 -11.49
N PRO A 146 -4.27 -7.87 -10.84
CA PRO A 146 -4.80 -9.03 -11.54
C PRO A 146 -5.65 -8.59 -12.74
N GLY A 147 -5.51 -9.25 -13.89
CA GLY A 147 -6.41 -9.05 -15.03
C GLY A 147 -7.83 -9.52 -14.71
N TYR A 148 -8.82 -8.99 -15.43
CA TYR A 148 -10.22 -9.41 -15.27
C TYR A 148 -10.62 -10.46 -16.31
N ASP A 149 -9.95 -10.42 -17.46
CA ASP A 149 -10.15 -11.31 -18.60
C ASP A 149 -9.49 -12.68 -18.36
N THR A 150 -9.98 -13.72 -19.03
CA THR A 150 -9.49 -15.10 -18.88
C THR A 150 -8.05 -15.26 -19.37
N GLU A 151 -7.66 -14.51 -20.40
CA GLU A 151 -6.33 -14.58 -21.01
C GLU A 151 -5.29 -13.73 -20.27
N VAL A 152 -5.65 -12.48 -19.94
CA VAL A 152 -4.78 -11.52 -19.25
C VAL A 152 -4.64 -11.89 -17.77
N LYS A 153 -3.49 -12.44 -17.38
CA LYS A 153 -3.24 -12.83 -15.98
C LYS A 153 -3.00 -11.60 -15.11
N GLY A 154 -2.31 -10.60 -15.62
CA GLY A 154 -2.06 -9.32 -14.95
C GLY A 154 -1.82 -8.17 -15.92
N GLY A 155 -1.94 -6.95 -15.43
CA GLY A 155 -1.64 -5.75 -16.20
C GLY A 155 -1.73 -4.50 -15.32
N HIS A 156 -1.31 -3.35 -15.84
CA HIS A 156 -1.37 -2.10 -15.08
C HIS A 156 -2.80 -1.58 -14.90
N TYR A 157 -3.01 -0.75 -13.88
CA TYR A 157 -4.21 0.08 -13.82
C TYR A 157 -4.31 0.98 -15.06
N THR A 158 -5.49 1.00 -15.67
CA THR A 158 -5.81 1.81 -16.85
C THR A 158 -6.10 3.27 -16.49
N TRP A 159 -5.85 4.19 -17.42
CA TRP A 159 -6.31 5.58 -17.29
C TRP A 159 -7.83 5.68 -17.07
N ASN A 160 -8.23 6.68 -16.29
CA ASN A 160 -9.63 7.09 -16.13
C ASN A 160 -10.11 7.84 -17.39
N ALA A 161 -11.42 8.05 -17.53
CA ALA A 161 -12.01 8.70 -18.71
C ALA A 161 -11.59 10.18 -18.91
N THR A 162 -11.20 10.90 -17.87
CA THR A 162 -10.70 12.28 -17.97
C THR A 162 -9.26 12.34 -18.49
N THR A 163 -8.44 11.33 -18.17
CA THR A 163 -7.08 11.21 -18.72
C THR A 163 -7.11 10.59 -20.12
N ALA A 164 -7.87 9.52 -20.34
CA ALA A 164 -7.87 8.77 -21.60
C ALA A 164 -8.52 9.49 -22.81
N ASN A 165 -9.06 10.70 -22.61
CA ASN A 165 -9.60 11.56 -23.67
C ASN A 165 -8.75 12.82 -23.91
N ASP A 166 -7.54 12.91 -23.35
CA ASP A 166 -6.69 14.10 -23.40
C ASP A 166 -5.21 13.70 -23.54
N LEU A 167 -4.62 13.97 -24.71
CA LEU A 167 -3.25 13.59 -25.04
C LEU A 167 -2.21 14.22 -24.08
N TRP A 168 -2.39 15.47 -23.68
CA TRP A 168 -1.48 16.14 -22.73
C TRP A 168 -1.56 15.50 -21.34
N LYS A 169 -2.76 15.09 -20.90
CA LYS A 169 -2.91 14.35 -19.64
C LYS A 169 -2.32 12.94 -19.71
N MET A 170 -2.35 12.29 -20.89
CA MET A 170 -1.74 10.97 -21.14
C MET A 170 -0.21 11.06 -21.16
N GLU A 171 0.35 12.03 -21.88
CA GLU A 171 1.79 12.31 -21.95
C GLU A 171 2.37 12.71 -20.59
N ALA A 172 1.72 13.65 -19.88
CA ALA A 172 2.12 14.03 -18.53
C ALA A 172 2.06 12.84 -17.55
N ASP A 173 1.23 11.83 -17.82
CA ASP A 173 1.16 10.61 -17.02
C ASP A 173 2.24 9.58 -17.38
N LEU A 174 2.62 9.47 -18.65
CA LEU A 174 3.81 8.74 -19.09
C LEU A 174 5.09 9.36 -18.51
N LYS A 175 5.22 10.70 -18.51
CA LYS A 175 6.33 11.39 -17.86
C LYS A 175 6.39 11.11 -16.36
N ARG A 176 5.24 11.10 -15.67
CA ARG A 176 5.17 10.63 -14.26
C ARG A 176 5.51 9.16 -14.10
N GLN A 177 5.14 8.31 -15.07
CA GLN A 177 5.47 6.88 -15.05
C GLN A 177 6.98 6.64 -15.18
N GLY A 178 7.69 7.43 -15.99
CA GLY A 178 9.15 7.39 -16.10
C GLY A 178 9.89 7.71 -14.79
N ASN A 179 9.25 8.46 -13.88
CA ASN A 179 9.80 8.73 -12.54
C ASN A 179 9.53 7.59 -11.53
N LEU A 180 8.61 6.66 -11.81
CA LEU A 180 8.22 5.62 -10.85
C LEU A 180 9.34 4.65 -10.43
N PRO A 181 10.33 4.28 -11.26
CA PRO A 181 11.44 3.43 -10.81
C PRO A 181 12.25 4.12 -9.69
N ALA A 182 12.62 5.39 -9.89
CA ALA A 182 13.35 6.16 -8.88
C ALA A 182 12.55 6.38 -7.59
N ILE A 183 11.22 6.56 -7.72
CA ILE A 183 10.31 6.69 -6.57
C ILE A 183 10.16 5.34 -5.82
N GLU A 184 10.17 4.21 -6.54
CA GLU A 184 10.19 2.88 -5.93
C GLU A 184 11.50 2.64 -5.18
N SER A 185 12.66 2.99 -5.77
CA SER A 185 13.96 2.92 -5.09
C SER A 185 14.00 3.77 -3.83
N PHE A 186 13.52 5.02 -3.89
CA PHE A 186 13.42 5.90 -2.71
C PHE A 186 12.53 5.29 -1.62
N PHE A 187 11.33 4.81 -1.96
CA PHE A 187 10.49 4.12 -0.97
C PHE A 187 11.13 2.82 -0.45
N ALA A 188 11.82 2.06 -1.29
CA ALA A 188 12.52 0.84 -0.88
C ALA A 188 13.63 1.14 0.14
N GLU A 189 14.46 2.16 -0.11
CA GLU A 189 15.45 2.68 0.86
C GLU A 189 14.75 3.04 2.19
N ARG A 190 13.76 3.93 2.16
CA ARG A 190 13.05 4.39 3.37
C ARG A 190 12.41 3.26 4.18
N PHE A 191 11.79 2.30 3.51
CA PHE A 191 11.13 1.16 4.18
C PHE A 191 12.06 -0.01 4.52
N SER A 192 13.24 -0.12 3.91
CA SER A 192 14.21 -1.19 4.24
C SER A 192 14.61 -1.14 5.71
N GLY A 193 14.96 0.05 6.23
CA GLY A 193 15.27 0.29 7.63
C GLY A 193 14.08 0.19 8.59
N LEU A 194 12.87 -0.15 8.12
CA LEU A 194 11.72 -0.50 8.96
C LEU A 194 11.43 -2.00 8.98
N SER A 195 11.90 -2.73 7.97
CA SER A 195 11.55 -4.12 7.74
C SER A 195 12.35 -4.70 6.57
N LEU A 196 13.65 -4.92 6.79
CA LEU A 196 14.54 -5.55 5.81
C LEU A 196 13.94 -6.87 5.31
N TYR A 197 13.46 -7.72 6.22
CA TYR A 197 12.76 -8.98 5.88
C TYR A 197 11.57 -8.82 4.92
N ALA A 198 10.76 -7.76 5.02
CA ALA A 198 9.65 -7.57 4.06
C ALA A 198 10.12 -6.95 2.74
N PHE A 199 11.20 -6.15 2.74
CA PHE A 199 11.84 -5.73 1.50
C PHE A 199 12.43 -6.95 0.77
N GLU A 200 13.23 -7.77 1.45
CA GLU A 200 13.78 -9.03 0.94
C GLU A 200 12.70 -10.00 0.48
N SER A 201 11.63 -10.19 1.26
CA SER A 201 10.51 -11.07 0.91
C SER A 201 9.77 -10.57 -0.33
N ASN A 202 9.54 -9.26 -0.47
CA ASN A 202 8.93 -8.67 -1.66
C ASN A 202 9.86 -8.75 -2.88
N ALA A 203 11.16 -8.49 -2.72
CA ALA A 203 12.16 -8.54 -3.79
C ALA A 203 12.37 -9.98 -4.30
N ALA A 204 12.52 -10.94 -3.38
CA ALA A 204 12.59 -12.37 -3.70
C ALA A 204 11.31 -12.87 -4.36
N LEU A 205 10.14 -12.36 -3.97
CA LEU A 205 8.86 -12.69 -4.61
C LEU A 205 8.74 -12.09 -6.02
N ALA A 206 9.15 -10.84 -6.22
CA ALA A 206 9.17 -10.19 -7.54
C ALA A 206 10.13 -10.91 -8.50
N SER A 207 11.38 -11.14 -8.05
CA SER A 207 12.39 -11.93 -8.76
C SER A 207 11.90 -13.34 -9.09
N ARG A 208 11.38 -14.10 -8.11
CA ARG A 208 10.84 -15.45 -8.32
C ARG A 208 9.78 -15.51 -9.41
N THR A 209 8.96 -14.47 -9.54
CA THR A 209 7.78 -14.43 -10.43
C THR A 209 8.03 -13.71 -11.75
N ASN A 210 9.25 -13.20 -11.99
CA ASN A 210 9.58 -12.28 -13.07
C ASN A 210 8.53 -11.15 -13.23
N ALA A 211 8.06 -10.65 -12.08
CA ALA A 211 7.06 -9.59 -12.05
C ALA A 211 7.70 -8.28 -12.51
N PRO A 212 7.01 -7.46 -13.33
CA PRO A 212 7.40 -6.06 -13.53
C PRO A 212 7.16 -5.27 -12.23
N SER A 213 8.17 -5.36 -11.36
CA SER A 213 8.67 -4.25 -10.53
C SER A 213 8.72 -2.96 -11.37
N TRP A 214 8.61 -1.79 -10.77
CA TRP A 214 8.87 -0.56 -11.53
C TRP A 214 10.39 -0.38 -11.77
N ALA A 215 11.24 -1.03 -10.97
CA ALA A 215 12.69 -1.09 -11.17
C ALA A 215 13.25 -2.51 -11.41
N SER A 216 14.06 -2.65 -12.47
CA SER A 216 15.03 -3.71 -12.74
C SER A 216 16.12 -3.12 -13.65
N GLU A 217 17.42 -3.16 -13.37
CA GLU A 217 18.18 -3.94 -12.37
C GLU A 217 19.32 -3.12 -11.71
N SER A 218 19.78 -3.57 -10.54
CA SER A 218 21.09 -3.27 -9.90
C SER A 218 21.34 -1.86 -9.29
N PHE A 219 22.35 -1.79 -8.41
CA PHE A 219 22.55 -0.80 -7.31
C PHE A 219 23.47 0.40 -7.70
N TYR A 220 23.76 1.45 -6.92
CA TYR A 220 23.96 1.60 -5.45
C TYR A 220 23.46 2.95 -4.84
N VAL A 221 24.19 3.56 -3.88
CA VAL A 221 23.74 4.65 -2.98
C VAL A 221 24.73 5.83 -2.94
N ASP A 222 24.20 7.05 -2.86
CA ASP A 222 24.89 8.28 -2.41
C ASP A 222 23.88 9.22 -1.69
N LEU A 223 24.32 10.16 -0.85
CA LEU A 223 23.50 10.79 0.21
C LEU A 223 23.92 12.23 0.60
N ASP A 224 22.98 13.20 0.66
CA ASP A 224 23.08 14.34 1.62
C ASP A 224 21.73 15.03 1.99
N SER A 225 21.73 15.92 3.00
CA SER A 225 20.63 15.93 4.00
C SER A 225 20.28 17.18 4.87
N SER A 226 18.97 17.41 5.11
CA SER A 226 18.35 18.61 5.80
C SER A 226 17.07 18.44 6.73
N ASP A 227 15.76 18.41 6.31
CA ASP A 227 14.53 18.07 7.13
C ASP A 227 13.12 17.76 6.41
N GLY A 228 12.15 16.75 6.53
CA GLY A 228 11.90 15.32 7.02
C GLY A 228 10.38 14.75 7.09
N VAL A 229 10.02 13.41 7.07
CA VAL A 229 8.60 12.79 6.89
C VAL A 229 8.22 11.39 7.54
N VAL A 230 6.92 11.09 7.79
CA VAL A 230 6.34 9.81 8.38
C VAL A 230 6.23 8.55 7.46
N GLU A 231 6.52 7.36 8.01
CA GLU A 231 6.52 6.03 7.36
C GLU A 231 5.62 4.98 8.09
N MET A 232 4.97 4.03 7.38
CA MET A 232 4.13 2.94 7.98
C MET A 232 4.23 1.58 7.27
N LEU A 233 4.40 0.48 8.03
CA LEU A 233 4.35 -0.91 7.55
C LEU A 233 3.25 -1.71 8.26
N TRP A 234 2.35 -2.34 7.50
CA TRP A 234 1.19 -3.07 8.04
C TRP A 234 1.32 -4.59 7.83
N ASN A 235 0.91 -5.38 8.83
CA ASN A 235 0.50 -6.75 8.57
C ASN A 235 -0.80 -6.73 7.74
N SER A 236 -0.76 -7.29 6.53
CA SER A 236 -1.84 -7.21 5.54
C SER A 236 -3.19 -7.80 6.00
N GLN A 237 -3.18 -8.65 7.03
CA GLN A 237 -4.39 -9.22 7.63
C GLN A 237 -5.15 -8.22 8.53
N VAL A 238 -4.58 -7.05 8.83
CA VAL A 238 -5.18 -6.03 9.71
C VAL A 238 -6.08 -5.08 8.91
N HIS A 239 -7.39 -5.13 9.19
CA HIS A 239 -8.36 -4.14 8.71
C HIS A 239 -8.05 -2.74 9.25
N HIS A 240 -7.38 -1.92 8.46
CA HIS A 240 -7.11 -0.51 8.76
C HIS A 240 -8.17 0.43 8.17
N HIS A 241 -8.17 1.69 8.61
CA HIS A 241 -9.01 2.75 8.04
C HIS A 241 -8.31 4.10 8.16
N THR A 242 -8.32 4.87 7.08
CA THR A 242 -7.77 6.23 7.05
C THR A 242 -8.93 7.22 7.12
N SER A 243 -8.97 8.06 8.16
CA SER A 243 -9.89 9.19 8.21
C SER A 243 -9.56 10.20 7.10
N ARG A 244 -10.56 10.95 6.63
CA ARG A 244 -10.28 12.14 5.81
C ARG A 244 -9.40 13.11 6.60
N SER A 245 -8.47 13.79 5.92
CA SER A 245 -7.75 14.89 6.55
C SER A 245 -8.75 15.93 7.06
N LYS A 246 -8.43 16.50 8.22
CA LYS A 246 -8.92 17.79 8.69
C LYS A 246 -7.73 18.76 8.62
N THR A 247 -7.32 19.10 7.40
CA THR A 247 -6.34 20.16 7.19
C THR A 247 -7.07 21.48 7.45
N TYR A 248 -6.42 22.36 8.20
CA TYR A 248 -6.87 23.73 8.41
C TYR A 248 -5.75 24.67 7.95
N ASN A 249 -6.11 25.83 7.40
CA ASN A 249 -5.13 26.86 7.03
C ASN A 249 -4.69 27.66 8.27
N ALA A 250 -3.83 28.67 8.09
CA ALA A 250 -3.39 29.56 9.17
C ALA A 250 -4.56 30.28 9.89
N LEU A 251 -5.67 30.51 9.19
CA LEU A 251 -6.91 31.12 9.70
C LEU A 251 -7.82 30.12 10.43
N LYS A 252 -7.41 28.85 10.57
CA LYS A 252 -8.17 27.72 11.15
C LYS A 252 -9.42 27.31 10.33
N GLU A 253 -9.51 27.71 9.06
CA GLU A 253 -10.57 27.31 8.13
C GLU A 253 -10.26 25.94 7.52
N GLN A 254 -11.28 25.10 7.29
CA GLN A 254 -11.04 23.74 6.80
C GLN A 254 -10.72 23.74 5.30
N VAL A 255 -9.48 23.38 4.95
CA VAL A 255 -9.03 23.27 3.55
C VAL A 255 -9.64 22.03 2.90
N GLN A 256 -10.15 22.16 1.67
CA GLN A 256 -10.63 21.01 0.90
C GLN A 256 -9.45 20.17 0.39
N PRO A 257 -9.53 18.83 0.37
CA PRO A 257 -8.42 17.97 -0.08
C PRO A 257 -7.94 18.26 -1.51
N GLU A 258 -8.83 18.74 -2.37
CA GLU A 258 -8.56 19.12 -3.76
C GLU A 258 -7.88 20.48 -3.92
N SER A 259 -7.89 21.32 -2.86
CA SER A 259 -7.31 22.67 -2.82
C SER A 259 -6.16 22.79 -1.82
N ALA A 260 -5.77 21.70 -1.17
CA ALA A 260 -4.68 21.67 -0.22
C ALA A 260 -3.35 21.42 -0.95
N GLU A 261 -2.37 22.30 -0.71
CA GLU A 261 -0.96 21.89 -0.73
C GLU A 261 -0.81 20.65 0.17
N ILE A 262 0.03 19.69 -0.24
CA ILE A 262 -0.09 18.28 0.16
C ILE A 262 0.42 18.04 1.60
N THR A 263 -0.36 18.51 2.56
CA THR A 263 -0.03 18.53 3.99
C THR A 263 -0.23 17.18 4.69
N ARG A 264 -1.13 16.32 4.19
CA ARG A 264 -1.44 14.99 4.76
C ARG A 264 -1.87 13.98 3.70
N PHE A 265 -0.91 13.18 3.25
CA PHE A 265 -1.09 12.03 2.35
C PHE A 265 -0.68 10.72 3.06
N GLY A 266 -1.10 9.58 2.52
CA GLY A 266 -0.59 8.27 2.93
C GLY A 266 -0.65 7.29 1.77
N CYS A 267 0.51 6.75 1.37
CA CYS A 267 0.59 5.61 0.47
C CYS A 267 0.48 4.30 1.28
N SER A 268 0.13 3.21 0.61
CA SER A 268 0.45 1.87 1.08
C SER A 268 0.76 0.95 -0.10
N CYS A 269 1.98 0.43 -0.14
CA CYS A 269 2.34 -0.62 -1.10
C CYS A 269 1.67 -1.93 -0.67
N GLN A 270 0.94 -2.58 -1.58
CA GLN A 270 0.19 -3.80 -1.30
C GLN A 270 0.37 -4.80 -2.45
N ILE A 271 1.09 -5.89 -2.20
CA ILE A 271 1.16 -7.00 -3.14
C ILE A 271 -0.15 -7.80 -3.03
N SER A 272 -0.87 -7.93 -4.15
CA SER A 272 -2.10 -8.71 -4.20
C SER A 272 -1.77 -10.20 -4.31
N GLN A 273 -2.13 -11.02 -3.31
CA GLN A 273 -1.97 -12.48 -3.38
C GLN A 273 -2.62 -13.08 -4.65
N ALA A 274 -3.73 -12.50 -5.11
CA ALA A 274 -4.40 -12.90 -6.34
C ALA A 274 -3.61 -12.56 -7.62
N LEU A 275 -2.63 -11.64 -7.55
CA LEU A 275 -1.65 -11.40 -8.61
C LEU A 275 -0.49 -12.39 -8.50
N VAL A 276 0.06 -12.60 -7.30
CA VAL A 276 1.15 -13.57 -7.04
C VAL A 276 0.77 -14.97 -7.55
N ASN A 277 -0.38 -15.50 -7.12
CA ASN A 277 -0.90 -16.81 -7.51
C ASN A 277 -1.24 -16.94 -9.02
N ARG A 278 -1.14 -15.85 -9.79
CA ARG A 278 -1.31 -15.83 -11.24
C ARG A 278 0.02 -15.69 -11.97
N LEU A 279 0.94 -14.88 -11.47
CA LEU A 279 2.32 -14.79 -11.98
C LEU A 279 3.05 -16.13 -11.78
N GLU A 280 2.84 -16.79 -10.63
CA GLU A 280 3.34 -18.15 -10.38
C GLU A 280 2.78 -19.16 -11.39
N LYS A 281 1.52 -19.01 -11.82
CA LYS A 281 0.94 -19.82 -12.91
C LYS A 281 1.51 -19.47 -14.28
N VAL A 282 1.77 -18.20 -14.57
CA VAL A 282 2.46 -17.78 -15.81
C VAL A 282 3.82 -18.47 -15.88
N LYS A 283 4.60 -18.44 -14.79
CA LYS A 283 5.91 -19.11 -14.71
C LYS A 283 5.83 -20.63 -14.91
N ILE A 284 4.95 -21.32 -14.18
CA ILE A 284 4.75 -22.78 -14.33
C ILE A 284 4.35 -23.14 -15.77
N GLN A 285 3.64 -22.25 -16.48
CA GLN A 285 3.31 -22.46 -17.89
C GLN A 285 4.49 -22.15 -18.84
N GLN A 286 5.42 -21.26 -18.47
CA GLN A 286 6.67 -21.01 -19.21
C GLN A 286 7.71 -22.13 -19.04
N GLU A 287 7.70 -22.89 -17.94
CA GLU A 287 8.65 -23.99 -17.67
C GLU A 287 8.59 -25.14 -18.71
N ALA A 288 7.54 -25.19 -19.53
CA ALA A 288 7.38 -26.14 -20.64
C ALA A 288 7.53 -25.50 -22.04
N MET A 289 8.04 -24.27 -22.12
CA MET A 289 8.20 -23.49 -23.35
C MET A 289 9.69 -23.26 -23.67
N SER A 290 10.04 -23.03 -24.94
CA SER A 290 11.33 -22.40 -25.26
C SER A 290 11.36 -20.94 -24.77
N GLU A 291 12.54 -20.34 -24.67
CA GLU A 291 12.68 -18.98 -24.14
C GLU A 291 11.87 -17.95 -24.96
N SER A 292 11.91 -18.02 -26.29
CA SER A 292 11.18 -17.12 -27.18
C SER A 292 9.66 -17.30 -27.09
N GLU A 293 9.17 -18.54 -26.99
CA GLU A 293 7.76 -18.83 -26.70
C GLU A 293 7.35 -18.30 -25.31
N GLY A 294 8.21 -18.47 -24.30
CA GLY A 294 8.02 -17.99 -22.94
C GLY A 294 7.94 -16.46 -22.86
N GLN A 295 8.80 -15.74 -23.60
CA GLN A 295 8.77 -14.29 -23.73
C GLN A 295 7.49 -13.81 -24.45
N ALA A 296 7.14 -14.43 -25.59
CA ALA A 296 5.93 -14.11 -26.34
C ALA A 296 4.64 -14.40 -25.54
N TYR A 297 4.62 -15.49 -24.79
CA TYR A 297 3.55 -15.83 -23.84
C TYR A 297 3.45 -14.77 -22.74
N GLN A 298 4.58 -14.38 -22.13
CA GLN A 298 4.62 -13.36 -21.07
C GLN A 298 4.07 -12.02 -21.55
N ALA A 299 4.52 -11.52 -22.71
CA ALA A 299 4.03 -10.27 -23.29
C ALA A 299 2.51 -10.29 -23.55
N ARG A 300 1.99 -11.42 -24.05
CA ARG A 300 0.56 -11.61 -24.32
C ARG A 300 -0.30 -11.63 -23.04
N VAL A 301 0.18 -12.24 -21.96
CA VAL A 301 -0.63 -12.45 -20.74
C VAL A 301 -0.35 -11.45 -19.61
N LEU A 302 0.78 -10.73 -19.67
CA LEU A 302 1.18 -9.63 -18.78
C LEU A 302 1.36 -8.36 -19.61
N THR A 303 0.25 -7.69 -19.92
CA THR A 303 0.27 -6.55 -20.85
C THR A 303 1.12 -5.38 -20.32
N GLY A 304 2.19 -5.02 -21.05
CA GLY A 304 3.06 -3.91 -20.70
C GLY A 304 2.35 -2.55 -20.74
N TYR A 305 2.66 -1.67 -19.79
CA TYR A 305 2.00 -0.35 -19.73
C TYR A 305 2.33 0.55 -20.93
N ALA A 306 3.60 0.65 -21.32
CA ALA A 306 4.04 1.58 -22.36
C ALA A 306 3.36 1.29 -23.71
N GLU A 307 3.27 0.01 -24.09
CA GLU A 307 2.54 -0.45 -25.27
C GLU A 307 1.05 -0.10 -25.19
N GLN A 308 0.37 -0.44 -24.09
CA GLN A 308 -1.04 -0.08 -23.89
C GLN A 308 -1.28 1.43 -23.89
N ALA A 309 -0.34 2.22 -23.38
CA ALA A 309 -0.41 3.67 -23.37
C ALA A 309 -0.24 4.24 -24.79
N HIS A 310 0.77 3.79 -25.53
CA HIS A 310 1.01 4.19 -26.92
C HIS A 310 -0.16 3.81 -27.84
N LEU A 311 -0.69 2.58 -27.74
CA LEU A 311 -1.85 2.13 -28.51
C LEU A 311 -3.11 2.98 -28.23
N LYS A 312 -3.28 3.47 -27.00
CA LYS A 312 -4.38 4.39 -26.62
C LYS A 312 -4.13 5.81 -27.12
N MET A 313 -2.89 6.30 -27.08
CA MET A 313 -2.53 7.60 -27.64
C MET A 313 -2.66 7.64 -29.17
N LYS A 314 -2.16 6.65 -29.91
CA LYS A 314 -2.36 6.55 -31.37
C LYS A 314 -3.85 6.54 -31.71
N LYS A 315 -4.68 5.73 -31.02
CA LYS A 315 -6.13 5.70 -31.22
C LYS A 315 -6.82 7.05 -30.94
N LEU A 316 -6.41 7.79 -29.90
CA LEU A 316 -6.95 9.12 -29.62
C LEU A 316 -6.48 10.16 -30.64
N ALA A 317 -5.19 10.16 -31.02
CA ALA A 317 -4.63 11.08 -31.99
C ALA A 317 -5.27 10.93 -33.38
N ILE A 318 -5.56 9.69 -33.80
CA ILE A 318 -6.34 9.40 -35.02
C ILE A 318 -7.77 9.95 -34.89
N LYS A 319 -8.46 9.69 -33.77
CA LYS A 319 -9.81 10.21 -33.51
C LYS A 319 -9.87 11.75 -33.53
N LEU A 320 -8.79 12.43 -33.14
CA LEU A 320 -8.68 13.89 -33.13
C LEU A 320 -8.14 14.47 -34.46
N GLY A 321 -7.85 13.64 -35.48
CA GLY A 321 -7.29 14.09 -36.75
C GLY A 321 -5.81 14.54 -36.68
N ILE A 322 -5.15 14.33 -35.55
CA ILE A 322 -3.74 14.72 -35.29
C ILE A 322 -2.77 13.70 -35.92
N TRP A 323 -3.19 12.43 -36.03
CA TRP A 323 -2.37 11.33 -36.57
C TRP A 323 -3.14 10.67 -37.72
N ARG A 324 -2.54 10.51 -38.91
CA ARG A 324 -3.14 9.78 -40.03
C ARG A 324 -2.79 8.28 -39.98
N ASN A 325 -3.76 7.42 -40.27
CA ASN A 325 -3.62 5.96 -40.10
C ASN A 325 -3.22 5.28 -41.42
N ASP A 326 -2.26 5.87 -42.12
CA ASP A 326 -1.75 5.54 -43.45
C ASP A 326 -0.32 4.95 -43.41
N PHE A 327 -0.04 4.21 -42.31
CA PHE A 327 1.13 3.33 -42.08
C PHE A 327 0.64 2.01 -41.44
#